data_AF-A0A1H6A9G5-F1
#
_entry.id   AF-A0A1H6A9G5-F1
#
_cell.length_a   1.000
_cell.length_b   1.000
_cell.length_c   1.000
_cell.angle_alpha   90.00
_cell.angle_beta   90.00
_cell.angle_gamma   90.00
#
_symmetry.space_group_name_H-M   'P 1'
#
loop_
_entity.id
_entity.type
_entity.pdbx_description
1 polymer ?
#
loop_
_entity_poly.entity_id
_entity_poly.type
_entity_poly.pdbx_seq_one_letter_code
_entity_poly.pdbx_strand_id
1 'polypeptide(L)'
;MQKNSVLGGVVATAMMIGGATPVVADEFIKGMMGAMIGAAIANGNQGKSTQRRTTSTKKKSSSGVSSAARAANREIQTALNYFGFPAGTPDGVLGRKSRSAISSYQACLGYPITGQLSPFEKDFLINSYHRGQAGGQQTMVTVARMPNGYCGLLQAYREEMARPVQPAAVPAPPVAAAAVPTMQPVQTAVQNTINVSNNSAEMAKLQDEFDEIARQIELLTDVLSHQKGLGATASRSGKIQALEARISLFEGQRSDIVEEAEGAYQTPIRPTNANLGTTALRASEVFPKVPYYIAGTEQIGEFWVEPRITDEGYLVYNFNFLDPDAELAKVVEKISMSPSDIKKTVQGLEKVDEWTQVAQEKNIRRRFSKAAVCFPASDCEEKVAGNTSTEIVFLTYEDGKTAGQFRRNKGRSAATYNLSNESGMLLAAYLEYMLDVGSKEFEATTMTDDDLSAMFE
;
A
#
# COMPACT_ATOMS: atom_id res chain seq x y z
N MET A 1 7.81 71.29 -16.98
CA MET A 1 6.67 72.09 -17.49
C MET A 1 5.82 71.21 -18.38
N GLN A 2 4.49 71.16 -18.19
CA GLN A 2 3.47 70.56 -19.11
C GLN A 2 3.62 69.03 -19.36
N LYS A 3 2.71 68.21 -19.91
CA LYS A 3 1.21 68.06 -20.10
C LYS A 3 1.05 66.64 -20.71
N ASN A 4 0.02 65.80 -20.62
CA ASN A 4 -1.30 65.66 -19.96
C ASN A 4 -1.50 64.12 -19.71
N SER A 5 -2.45 63.52 -18.96
CA SER A 5 -3.82 63.81 -18.47
C SER A 5 -4.99 63.50 -19.43
N VAL A 6 -6.10 62.94 -18.86
CA VAL A 6 -7.46 62.68 -19.45
C VAL A 6 -7.60 61.48 -20.42
N LEU A 7 -8.69 60.69 -20.49
CA LEU A 7 -9.80 60.29 -19.57
C LEU A 7 -10.75 59.26 -20.27
N GLY A 8 -11.37 58.32 -19.54
CA GLY A 8 -12.62 57.63 -19.91
C GLY A 8 -12.53 56.41 -20.86
N GLY A 9 -13.56 55.56 -20.99
CA GLY A 9 -14.86 55.56 -20.28
C GLY A 9 -15.74 54.32 -20.55
N VAL A 10 -16.72 54.12 -19.66
CA VAL A 10 -17.72 53.03 -19.55
C VAL A 10 -18.30 52.45 -20.86
N VAL A 11 -18.41 51.11 -20.92
CA VAL A 11 -19.57 50.41 -21.48
C VAL A 11 -19.99 49.29 -20.52
N ALA A 12 -21.29 49.20 -20.23
CA ALA A 12 -21.89 48.07 -19.52
C ALA A 12 -22.96 47.45 -20.41
N THR A 13 -22.99 46.12 -20.50
CA THR A 13 -23.98 45.37 -21.29
C THR A 13 -24.52 44.22 -20.47
N ALA A 14 -25.82 44.26 -20.17
CA ALA A 14 -26.55 43.15 -19.57
C ALA A 14 -27.60 42.64 -20.56
N MET A 15 -27.64 41.33 -20.78
CA MET A 15 -28.78 40.65 -21.40
C MET A 15 -28.99 39.30 -20.70
N MET A 16 -30.23 38.84 -20.72
CA MET A 16 -30.78 37.76 -19.89
C MET A 16 -31.27 36.59 -20.74
N ILE A 17 -31.80 35.56 -20.06
CA ILE A 17 -32.64 34.45 -20.58
C ILE A 17 -31.84 33.25 -21.14
N GLY A 18 -32.23 32.04 -20.72
CA GLY A 18 -31.80 30.78 -21.34
C GLY A 18 -31.52 29.65 -20.34
N GLY A 19 -32.56 29.10 -19.70
CA GLY A 19 -32.40 27.92 -18.85
C GLY A 19 -32.63 26.61 -19.60
N ALA A 20 -31.71 25.65 -19.48
CA ALA A 20 -31.92 24.25 -19.85
C ALA A 20 -30.94 23.35 -19.07
N THR A 21 -31.42 22.26 -18.50
CA THR A 21 -30.59 21.14 -18.01
C THR A 21 -30.50 20.05 -19.06
N PRO A 22 -29.33 19.41 -19.21
CA PRO A 22 -29.23 17.97 -19.45
C PRO A 22 -28.77 17.30 -18.14
N VAL A 23 -29.61 16.55 -17.43
CA VAL A 23 -30.11 15.20 -17.78
C VAL A 23 -29.00 14.16 -17.65
N VAL A 24 -29.13 13.35 -16.59
CA VAL A 24 -28.43 12.07 -16.44
C VAL A 24 -28.94 11.11 -17.51
N ALA A 25 -28.04 10.44 -18.21
CA ALA A 25 -28.34 9.32 -19.10
C ALA A 25 -27.38 8.16 -18.78
N ASP A 26 -27.86 7.27 -17.92
CA ASP A 26 -27.47 5.85 -17.96
C ASP A 26 -28.42 5.14 -18.97
N GLU A 27 -28.20 3.85 -19.26
CA GLU A 27 -28.70 3.06 -20.40
C GLU A 27 -27.85 3.14 -21.70
N PHE A 28 -27.68 2.05 -22.49
CA PHE A 28 -27.95 0.63 -22.22
C PHE A 28 -27.15 -0.30 -23.16
N ILE A 29 -26.90 -1.51 -22.67
CA ILE A 29 -26.15 -2.63 -23.24
C ILE A 29 -26.62 -3.06 -24.65
N LYS A 30 -25.70 -3.32 -25.61
CA LYS A 30 -25.57 -4.54 -26.48
C LYS A 30 -24.88 -4.25 -27.83
N GLY A 31 -24.15 -5.25 -28.37
CA GLY A 31 -23.47 -5.21 -29.68
C GLY A 31 -21.99 -5.65 -29.63
N MET A 32 -21.67 -6.86 -29.15
CA MET A 32 -21.77 -8.15 -29.86
C MET A 32 -20.67 -8.39 -30.92
N MET A 33 -19.84 -9.40 -30.64
CA MET A 33 -19.03 -10.28 -31.52
C MET A 33 -18.73 -9.86 -32.98
N GLY A 34 -17.45 -9.95 -33.38
CA GLY A 34 -17.07 -10.04 -34.79
C GLY A 34 -15.57 -10.32 -35.02
N ALA A 35 -15.21 -11.56 -35.33
CA ALA A 35 -13.85 -11.91 -35.76
C ALA A 35 -13.78 -12.10 -37.28
N MET A 36 -12.90 -11.34 -37.93
CA MET A 36 -12.40 -11.55 -39.30
C MET A 36 -10.88 -11.29 -39.23
N ILE A 37 -9.99 -12.25 -39.53
CA ILE A 37 -9.62 -12.68 -40.88
C ILE A 37 -9.21 -11.47 -41.74
N GLY A 38 -7.90 -11.30 -41.94
CA GLY A 38 -7.34 -10.13 -42.59
C GLY A 38 -7.28 -10.22 -44.12
N ALA A 39 -7.00 -9.08 -44.74
CA ALA A 39 -6.62 -8.97 -46.16
C ALA A 39 -5.16 -8.57 -46.28
N ALA A 40 -4.41 -9.23 -47.17
CA ALA A 40 -3.06 -8.80 -47.53
C ALA A 40 -3.13 -7.70 -48.60
N ILE A 41 -2.29 -6.67 -48.46
CA ILE A 41 -1.93 -5.77 -49.57
C ILE A 41 -0.40 -5.81 -49.69
N ALA A 42 0.08 -5.92 -50.93
CA ALA A 42 1.48 -6.10 -51.26
C ALA A 42 2.17 -4.77 -51.67
N ASN A 43 3.42 -4.87 -52.11
CA ASN A 43 4.39 -3.81 -52.44
C ASN A 43 5.05 -3.20 -51.18
N GLY A 44 6.37 -3.26 -50.98
CA GLY A 44 7.43 -3.93 -51.75
C GLY A 44 8.36 -2.96 -52.46
N ASN A 45 9.62 -2.89 -52.01
CA ASN A 45 10.74 -2.36 -52.78
C ASN A 45 12.03 -3.12 -52.43
N GLN A 46 13.08 -2.94 -53.23
CA GLN A 46 14.22 -3.84 -53.34
C GLN A 46 15.38 -3.49 -52.39
N GLY A 47 16.03 -4.51 -51.83
CA GLY A 47 17.25 -4.36 -51.03
C GLY A 47 18.07 -5.65 -51.02
N LYS A 48 19.01 -5.80 -51.95
CA LYS A 48 19.88 -6.99 -52.04
C LYS A 48 20.98 -6.92 -50.98
N SER A 49 21.00 -7.85 -50.01
CA SER A 49 22.23 -8.19 -49.28
C SER A 49 22.26 -9.66 -48.83
N THR A 50 23.36 -10.31 -49.18
CA THR A 50 23.91 -11.61 -48.80
C THR A 50 23.25 -12.37 -47.63
N GLN A 51 22.60 -13.50 -47.92
CA GLN A 51 22.20 -14.48 -46.90
C GLN A 51 23.42 -15.18 -46.28
N ARG A 52 23.78 -14.86 -45.02
CA ARG A 52 24.66 -15.72 -44.21
C ARG A 52 23.80 -16.70 -43.41
N ARG A 53 23.83 -17.98 -43.81
CA ARG A 53 22.89 -19.03 -43.36
C ARG A 53 23.25 -19.56 -41.96
N THR A 54 22.77 -18.92 -40.90
CA THR A 54 22.86 -19.44 -39.52
C THR A 54 21.65 -20.31 -39.18
N THR A 55 21.90 -21.55 -38.75
CA THR A 55 20.86 -22.51 -38.35
C THR A 55 20.37 -22.23 -36.93
N SER A 56 19.55 -21.17 -36.76
CA SER A 56 18.86 -20.90 -35.50
C SER A 56 17.79 -21.97 -35.25
N THR A 57 18.04 -22.84 -34.27
CA THR A 57 17.04 -23.76 -33.73
C THR A 57 15.99 -22.97 -32.95
N LYS A 58 14.86 -22.67 -33.59
CA LYS A 58 13.70 -22.05 -32.93
C LYS A 58 13.19 -22.94 -31.80
N LYS A 59 13.69 -22.74 -30.58
CA LYS A 59 13.02 -23.18 -29.35
C LYS A 59 11.60 -22.61 -29.40
N LYS A 60 10.59 -23.47 -29.36
CA LYS A 60 9.19 -23.03 -29.24
C LYS A 60 9.07 -22.30 -27.89
N SER A 61 8.77 -21.01 -27.92
CA SER A 61 8.34 -20.29 -26.72
C SER A 61 7.04 -20.93 -26.25
N SER A 62 7.09 -21.68 -25.16
CA SER A 62 5.87 -22.18 -24.52
C SER A 62 5.06 -20.99 -24.05
N SER A 63 3.75 -20.99 -24.33
CA SER A 63 2.80 -19.98 -23.86
C SER A 63 2.49 -20.20 -22.37
N GLY A 64 3.53 -20.20 -21.54
CA GLY A 64 3.43 -20.38 -20.11
C GLY A 64 2.78 -19.17 -19.46
N VAL A 65 1.72 -19.41 -18.70
CA VAL A 65 1.08 -18.39 -17.85
C VAL A 65 2.16 -17.72 -16.99
N SER A 66 2.14 -16.39 -16.91
CA SER A 66 3.13 -15.61 -16.14
C SER A 66 3.08 -15.94 -14.65
N SER A 67 4.16 -15.66 -13.91
CA SER A 67 4.24 -15.87 -12.46
C SER A 67 3.07 -15.21 -11.72
N ALA A 68 2.81 -13.93 -12.01
CA ALA A 68 1.69 -13.17 -11.47
C ALA A 68 0.32 -13.78 -11.81
N ALA A 69 0.09 -14.20 -13.07
CA ALA A 69 -1.17 -14.82 -13.45
C ALA A 69 -1.37 -16.22 -12.81
N ARG A 70 -0.29 -16.97 -12.53
CA ARG A 70 -0.38 -18.21 -11.72
C ARG A 70 -0.68 -17.94 -10.25
N ALA A 71 -0.25 -16.81 -9.69
CA ALA A 71 -0.61 -16.42 -8.33
C ALA A 71 -2.10 -16.09 -8.24
N ALA A 72 -2.61 -15.24 -9.14
CA ALA A 72 -4.04 -14.93 -9.22
C ALA A 72 -4.92 -16.17 -9.47
N ASN A 73 -4.47 -17.11 -10.32
CA ASN A 73 -5.18 -18.37 -10.53
C ASN A 73 -5.20 -19.26 -9.28
N ARG A 74 -4.13 -19.27 -8.47
CA ARG A 74 -4.09 -19.99 -7.18
C ARG A 74 -5.09 -19.39 -6.21
N GLU A 75 -5.16 -18.06 -6.11
CA GLU A 75 -6.12 -17.38 -5.25
C GLU A 75 -7.57 -17.73 -5.61
N ILE A 76 -7.91 -17.72 -6.91
CA ILE A 76 -9.22 -18.17 -7.42
C ILE A 76 -9.51 -19.62 -7.01
N GLN A 77 -8.54 -20.54 -7.14
CA GLN A 77 -8.72 -21.94 -6.75
C GLN A 77 -8.93 -22.09 -5.23
N THR A 78 -8.18 -21.35 -4.41
CA THR A 78 -8.36 -21.33 -2.95
C THR A 78 -9.73 -20.78 -2.55
N ALA A 79 -10.16 -19.65 -3.12
CA ALA A 79 -11.46 -19.05 -2.86
C ALA A 79 -12.62 -19.98 -3.25
N LEU A 80 -12.55 -20.64 -4.41
CA LEU A 80 -13.54 -21.65 -4.83
C LEU A 80 -13.62 -22.80 -3.82
N ASN A 81 -12.47 -23.38 -3.43
CA ASN A 81 -12.41 -24.47 -2.46
C ASN A 81 -12.98 -24.05 -1.08
N TYR A 82 -12.69 -22.84 -0.62
CA TYR A 82 -13.19 -22.29 0.66
C TYR A 82 -14.72 -22.25 0.70
N PHE A 83 -15.37 -21.81 -0.39
CA PHE A 83 -16.83 -21.81 -0.50
C PHE A 83 -17.45 -23.17 -0.83
N GLY A 84 -16.65 -24.26 -0.83
CA GLY A 84 -17.13 -25.61 -1.10
C GLY A 84 -17.26 -25.98 -2.58
N PHE A 85 -16.72 -25.17 -3.49
CA PHE A 85 -16.66 -25.48 -4.93
C PHE A 85 -15.32 -26.18 -5.26
N PRO A 86 -15.27 -27.50 -5.50
CA PRO A 86 -14.02 -28.26 -5.51
C PRO A 86 -13.17 -28.02 -6.76
N ALA A 87 -12.34 -26.97 -6.72
CA ALA A 87 -11.43 -26.58 -7.80
C ALA A 87 -10.20 -27.51 -7.93
N GLY A 88 -9.89 -28.28 -6.88
CA GLY A 88 -8.67 -29.09 -6.77
C GLY A 88 -7.56 -28.35 -6.02
N THR A 89 -6.36 -28.94 -5.95
CA THR A 89 -5.18 -28.29 -5.35
C THR A 89 -4.91 -26.94 -6.03
N PRO A 90 -4.66 -25.85 -5.29
CA PRO A 90 -4.28 -24.55 -5.87
C PRO A 90 -2.91 -24.59 -6.56
N ASP A 91 -2.89 -24.97 -7.84
CA ASP A 91 -1.71 -25.11 -8.70
C ASP A 91 -1.45 -23.91 -9.62
N GLY A 92 -2.42 -23.01 -9.76
CA GLY A 92 -2.36 -21.84 -10.65
C GLY A 92 -2.76 -22.13 -12.10
N VAL A 93 -3.33 -23.30 -12.38
CA VAL A 93 -3.73 -23.77 -13.70
C VAL A 93 -5.23 -24.05 -13.72
N LEU A 94 -6.02 -23.17 -14.36
CA LEU A 94 -7.49 -23.27 -14.42
C LEU A 94 -7.97 -24.37 -15.38
N GLY A 95 -7.71 -25.63 -15.01
CA GLY A 95 -8.08 -26.84 -15.71
C GLY A 95 -9.53 -27.28 -15.48
N ARG A 96 -9.85 -28.53 -15.84
CA ARG A 96 -11.22 -29.06 -15.84
C ARG A 96 -11.92 -28.98 -14.47
N LYS A 97 -11.20 -29.23 -13.36
CA LYS A 97 -11.75 -29.12 -12.01
C LYS A 97 -12.11 -27.66 -11.67
N SER A 98 -11.19 -26.73 -11.85
CA SER A 98 -11.41 -25.31 -11.59
C SER A 98 -12.56 -24.74 -12.44
N ARG A 99 -12.66 -25.12 -13.72
CA ARG A 99 -13.80 -24.76 -14.59
C ARG A 99 -15.14 -25.31 -14.08
N SER A 100 -15.17 -26.56 -13.61
CA SER A 100 -16.36 -27.15 -12.99
C SER A 100 -16.76 -26.42 -11.69
N ALA A 101 -15.79 -26.04 -10.86
CA ALA A 101 -16.03 -25.26 -9.64
C ALA A 101 -16.55 -23.85 -9.96
N ILE A 102 -16.01 -23.18 -11.00
CA ILE A 102 -16.54 -21.91 -11.51
C ILE A 102 -18.00 -22.09 -11.97
N SER A 103 -18.33 -23.16 -12.70
CA SER A 103 -19.70 -23.46 -13.09
C SER A 103 -20.65 -23.66 -11.89
N SER A 104 -20.19 -24.33 -10.82
CA SER A 104 -20.98 -24.47 -9.58
C SER A 104 -21.17 -23.15 -8.83
N TYR A 105 -20.13 -22.30 -8.79
CA TYR A 105 -20.18 -20.95 -8.24
C TYR A 105 -21.15 -20.03 -9.03
N GLN A 106 -21.07 -20.08 -10.37
CA GLN A 106 -22.00 -19.38 -11.25
C GLN A 106 -23.44 -19.86 -11.04
N ALA A 107 -23.67 -21.18 -10.95
CA ALA A 107 -24.98 -21.75 -10.68
C ALA A 107 -25.54 -21.33 -9.30
N CYS A 108 -24.71 -21.33 -8.25
CA CYS A 108 -25.07 -20.86 -6.91
C CYS A 108 -25.61 -19.41 -6.92
N LEU A 109 -24.95 -18.53 -7.68
CA LEU A 109 -25.35 -17.13 -7.79
C LEU A 109 -26.37 -16.88 -8.93
N GLY A 110 -26.71 -17.87 -9.75
CA GLY A 110 -27.56 -17.67 -10.92
C GLY A 110 -26.92 -16.83 -12.03
N TYR A 111 -25.59 -16.75 -12.07
CA TYR A 111 -24.85 -16.19 -13.21
C TYR A 111 -24.90 -17.16 -14.41
N PRO A 112 -24.66 -16.68 -15.65
CA PRO A 112 -24.51 -17.55 -16.82
C PRO A 112 -23.40 -18.59 -16.59
N ILE A 113 -23.74 -19.88 -16.72
CA ILE A 113 -22.84 -20.99 -16.39
C ILE A 113 -21.87 -21.22 -17.56
N THR A 114 -20.87 -20.36 -17.68
CA THR A 114 -19.83 -20.40 -18.72
C THR A 114 -18.62 -21.27 -18.36
N GLY A 115 -18.42 -21.55 -17.07
CA GLY A 115 -17.19 -22.16 -16.56
C GLY A 115 -15.95 -21.25 -16.70
N GLN A 116 -16.16 -19.95 -16.85
CA GLN A 116 -15.13 -18.91 -16.97
C GLN A 116 -15.57 -17.64 -16.23
N LEU A 117 -14.80 -17.21 -15.23
CA LEU A 117 -15.10 -16.00 -14.47
C LEU A 117 -14.95 -14.77 -15.36
N SER A 118 -15.96 -13.90 -15.39
CA SER A 118 -15.76 -12.50 -15.76
C SER A 118 -14.93 -11.76 -14.69
N PRO A 119 -14.37 -10.57 -14.98
CA PRO A 119 -13.65 -9.79 -13.97
C PRO A 119 -14.49 -9.51 -12.72
N PHE A 120 -15.75 -9.10 -12.90
CA PHE A 120 -16.70 -8.89 -11.79
C PHE A 120 -16.95 -10.17 -10.97
N GLU A 121 -17.15 -11.32 -11.64
CA GLU A 121 -17.33 -12.60 -10.95
C GLU A 121 -16.09 -13.05 -10.17
N LYS A 122 -14.89 -12.78 -10.70
CA LYS A 122 -13.62 -13.01 -10.00
C LYS A 122 -13.52 -12.11 -8.77
N ASP A 123 -13.72 -10.81 -8.94
CA ASP A 123 -13.45 -9.84 -7.88
C ASP A 123 -14.50 -9.95 -6.76
N PHE A 124 -15.77 -10.27 -7.09
CA PHE A 124 -16.77 -10.65 -6.09
C PHE A 124 -16.38 -11.93 -5.32
N LEU A 125 -15.85 -12.96 -6.00
CA LEU A 125 -15.40 -14.20 -5.37
C LEU A 125 -14.22 -13.96 -4.41
N ILE A 126 -13.23 -13.17 -4.81
CA ILE A 126 -12.04 -12.86 -4.00
C ILE A 126 -12.43 -11.97 -2.81
N ASN A 127 -13.17 -10.88 -3.02
CA ASN A 127 -13.63 -10.01 -1.93
C ASN A 127 -14.52 -10.77 -0.93
N SER A 128 -15.37 -11.67 -1.42
CA SER A 128 -16.15 -12.57 -0.55
C SER A 128 -15.25 -13.50 0.25
N TYR A 129 -14.20 -14.07 -0.36
CA TYR A 129 -13.26 -14.98 0.31
C TYR A 129 -12.45 -14.28 1.40
N HIS A 130 -12.01 -13.04 1.17
CA HIS A 130 -11.36 -12.21 2.18
C HIS A 130 -12.34 -11.89 3.34
N ARG A 131 -13.57 -11.43 3.03
CA ARG A 131 -14.62 -11.15 4.03
C ARG A 131 -15.00 -12.40 4.86
N GLY A 132 -15.10 -13.56 4.22
CA GLY A 132 -15.41 -14.82 4.87
C GLY A 132 -14.33 -15.26 5.86
N GLN A 133 -13.05 -15.08 5.51
CA GLN A 133 -11.93 -15.34 6.42
C GLN A 133 -11.91 -14.34 7.59
N ALA A 134 -12.06 -13.04 7.32
CA ALA A 134 -12.06 -11.99 8.34
C ALA A 134 -13.18 -12.20 9.38
N GLY A 135 -14.38 -12.62 8.96
CA GLY A 135 -15.47 -12.97 9.87
C GLY A 135 -15.26 -14.25 10.69
N GLY A 136 -14.23 -15.06 10.38
CA GLY A 136 -13.80 -16.22 11.16
C GLY A 136 -14.94 -17.13 11.64
N GLN A 137 -15.07 -17.28 12.97
CA GLN A 137 -16.12 -18.10 13.58
C GLN A 137 -17.54 -17.52 13.41
N GLN A 138 -17.69 -16.19 13.24
CA GLN A 138 -19.00 -15.61 12.92
C GLN A 138 -19.44 -15.99 11.49
N THR A 139 -18.49 -16.11 10.55
CA THR A 139 -18.77 -16.69 9.23
C THR A 139 -19.26 -18.13 9.37
N MET A 140 -18.62 -18.95 10.21
CA MET A 140 -19.03 -20.35 10.42
C MET A 140 -20.43 -20.46 11.06
N VAL A 141 -20.74 -19.64 12.07
CA VAL A 141 -22.07 -19.58 12.69
C VAL A 141 -23.13 -19.08 11.71
N THR A 142 -22.78 -18.15 10.81
CA THR A 142 -23.68 -17.67 9.75
C THR A 142 -23.93 -18.75 8.71
N VAL A 143 -22.88 -19.41 8.21
CA VAL A 143 -22.96 -20.52 7.26
C VAL A 143 -23.79 -21.68 7.80
N ALA A 144 -23.66 -22.01 9.10
CA ALA A 144 -24.47 -23.04 9.76
C ALA A 144 -25.96 -22.69 9.90
N ARG A 145 -26.34 -21.41 9.73
CA ARG A 145 -27.73 -20.92 9.75
C ARG A 145 -28.30 -20.70 8.35
N MET A 146 -27.46 -20.61 7.32
CA MET A 146 -27.88 -20.42 5.92
C MET A 146 -28.42 -21.73 5.33
N PRO A 147 -29.63 -21.74 4.72
CA PRO A 147 -30.20 -22.96 4.11
C PRO A 147 -29.30 -23.60 3.04
N ASN A 148 -28.53 -22.78 2.32
CA ASN A 148 -27.59 -23.18 1.27
C ASN A 148 -26.12 -23.15 1.73
N GLY A 149 -25.85 -23.08 3.04
CA GLY A 149 -24.49 -22.98 3.59
C GLY A 149 -23.69 -21.81 3.01
N TYR A 150 -22.46 -22.08 2.56
CA TYR A 150 -21.59 -21.10 1.89
C TYR A 150 -22.22 -20.47 0.63
N CYS A 151 -23.09 -21.18 -0.08
CA CYS A 151 -23.81 -20.58 -1.20
C CYS A 151 -24.83 -19.52 -0.73
N GLY A 152 -25.49 -19.76 0.40
CA GLY A 152 -26.39 -18.76 1.03
C GLY A 152 -25.62 -17.54 1.54
N LEU A 153 -24.40 -17.73 2.05
CA LEU A 153 -23.51 -16.64 2.43
C LEU A 153 -23.14 -15.77 1.21
N LEU A 154 -22.76 -16.38 0.09
CA LEU A 154 -22.44 -15.66 -1.15
C LEU A 154 -23.67 -14.94 -1.75
N GLN A 155 -24.86 -15.55 -1.66
CA GLN A 155 -26.13 -14.91 -2.05
C GLN A 155 -26.37 -13.64 -1.20
N ALA A 156 -26.26 -13.74 0.13
CA ALA A 156 -26.43 -12.61 1.05
C ALA A 156 -25.40 -11.48 0.83
N TYR A 157 -24.12 -11.82 0.64
CA TYR A 157 -23.07 -10.82 0.33
C TYR A 157 -23.36 -10.04 -0.95
N ARG A 158 -23.99 -10.67 -1.95
CA ARG A 158 -24.38 -10.01 -3.19
C ARG A 158 -25.65 -9.17 -3.05
N GLU A 159 -26.63 -9.65 -2.29
CA GLU A 159 -27.84 -8.88 -1.97
C GLU A 159 -27.52 -7.61 -1.19
N GLU A 160 -26.51 -7.64 -0.32
CA GLU A 160 -25.99 -6.47 0.40
C GLU A 160 -25.33 -5.47 -0.55
N MET A 161 -24.48 -5.95 -1.47
CA MET A 161 -23.86 -5.14 -2.53
C MET A 161 -24.89 -4.51 -3.51
N ALA A 162 -26.09 -5.07 -3.60
CA ALA A 162 -27.17 -4.60 -4.47
C ALA A 162 -28.13 -3.58 -3.81
N ARG A 163 -27.94 -3.22 -2.53
CA ARG A 163 -28.82 -2.28 -1.82
C ARG A 163 -28.35 -0.83 -2.00
N PRO A 164 -29.20 0.09 -2.49
CA PRO A 164 -28.86 1.51 -2.52
C PRO A 164 -28.84 2.09 -1.11
N VAL A 165 -27.81 2.89 -0.79
CA VAL A 165 -27.68 3.62 0.48
C VAL A 165 -28.80 4.66 0.56
N GLN A 166 -29.70 4.53 1.53
CA GLN A 166 -30.76 5.51 1.77
C GLN A 166 -30.27 6.60 2.73
N PRO A 167 -30.44 7.90 2.41
CA PRO A 167 -30.14 8.99 3.34
C PRO A 167 -30.98 8.92 4.61
N ALA A 168 -30.36 9.19 5.76
CA ALA A 168 -31.04 9.16 7.05
C ALA A 168 -32.09 10.28 7.18
N ALA A 169 -33.30 9.93 7.62
CA ALA A 169 -34.34 10.91 7.94
C ALA A 169 -34.11 11.52 9.32
N VAL A 170 -34.18 12.86 9.43
CA VAL A 170 -33.94 13.60 10.67
C VAL A 170 -35.18 13.53 11.58
N PRO A 171 -35.08 13.02 12.83
CA PRO A 171 -36.19 13.00 13.77
C PRO A 171 -36.43 14.39 14.38
N ALA A 172 -37.69 14.83 14.41
CA ALA A 172 -38.10 16.07 15.08
C ALA A 172 -38.25 15.86 16.61
N PRO A 173 -38.00 16.88 17.45
CA PRO A 173 -38.09 16.75 18.91
C PRO A 173 -39.55 16.57 19.39
N PRO A 174 -39.79 15.71 20.41
CA PRO A 174 -41.12 15.45 20.92
C PRO A 174 -41.66 16.59 21.81
N VAL A 175 -42.92 16.99 21.60
CA VAL A 175 -43.65 17.89 22.50
C VAL A 175 -44.33 17.05 23.58
N ALA A 176 -44.17 17.43 24.85
CA ALA A 176 -44.76 16.70 25.97
C ALA A 176 -46.29 16.89 26.07
N ALA A 177 -47.02 15.79 26.30
CA ALA A 177 -48.45 15.78 26.61
C ALA A 177 -48.73 14.81 27.77
N ALA A 178 -49.79 15.07 28.55
CA ALA A 178 -50.02 14.42 29.84
C ALA A 178 -50.68 13.04 29.77
N ALA A 179 -50.59 12.29 30.87
CA ALA A 179 -50.98 10.88 30.96
C ALA A 179 -52.47 10.62 31.26
N VAL A 180 -52.99 9.52 30.73
CA VAL A 180 -54.18 8.79 31.21
C VAL A 180 -53.89 7.29 31.08
N PRO A 181 -54.13 6.45 32.10
CA PRO A 181 -53.78 5.02 32.05
C PRO A 181 -54.93 4.14 31.51
N THR A 182 -54.62 3.24 30.58
CA THR A 182 -55.43 2.06 30.25
C THR A 182 -54.54 0.82 30.07
N MET A 183 -55.03 -0.35 30.48
CA MET A 183 -54.30 -1.61 30.40
C MET A 183 -54.61 -2.35 29.09
N GLN A 184 -53.57 -2.84 28.41
CA GLN A 184 -53.64 -4.00 27.51
C GLN A 184 -52.26 -4.69 27.41
N PRO A 185 -52.18 -6.04 27.35
CA PRO A 185 -50.92 -6.75 27.28
C PRO A 185 -50.44 -6.91 25.84
N VAL A 186 -49.26 -6.37 25.51
CA VAL A 186 -48.63 -6.55 24.19
C VAL A 186 -47.19 -7.03 24.33
N GLN A 187 -46.82 -7.96 23.45
CA GLN A 187 -45.57 -8.71 23.41
C GLN A 187 -44.34 -7.79 23.32
N THR A 188 -43.33 -8.03 24.17
CA THR A 188 -42.04 -7.32 24.13
C THR A 188 -41.16 -7.83 22.98
N ALA A 189 -41.53 -7.51 21.75
CA ALA A 189 -40.66 -7.66 20.58
C ALA A 189 -39.57 -6.57 20.63
N VAL A 190 -38.38 -6.93 21.11
CA VAL A 190 -37.24 -6.01 21.23
C VAL A 190 -36.72 -5.65 19.83
N GLN A 191 -37.07 -4.46 19.34
CA GLN A 191 -36.64 -3.93 18.04
C GLN A 191 -35.20 -3.38 18.07
N ASN A 192 -34.22 -4.22 18.37
CA ASN A 192 -32.80 -3.91 18.16
C ASN A 192 -32.43 -4.12 16.68
N THR A 193 -32.97 -3.28 15.79
CA THR A 193 -32.81 -3.36 14.33
C THR A 193 -32.41 -2.03 13.67
N ILE A 194 -31.60 -1.23 14.39
CA ILE A 194 -30.97 0.00 13.88
C ILE A 194 -29.47 -0.02 14.26
N ASN A 195 -28.62 0.60 13.44
CA ASN A 195 -27.15 0.78 13.57
C ASN A 195 -26.18 -0.41 13.39
N VAL A 196 -26.57 -1.69 13.54
CA VAL A 196 -25.58 -2.81 13.55
C VAL A 196 -24.65 -2.86 12.31
N SER A 197 -25.13 -2.57 11.10
CA SER A 197 -24.32 -2.64 9.88
C SER A 197 -23.20 -1.60 9.80
N ASN A 198 -23.47 -0.33 10.07
CA ASN A 198 -22.45 0.73 9.99
C ASN A 198 -21.37 0.50 11.04
N ASN A 199 -21.80 0.30 12.29
CA ASN A 199 -20.95 -0.03 13.41
C ASN A 199 -20.04 -1.24 13.12
N SER A 200 -20.52 -2.25 12.39
CA SER A 200 -19.70 -3.42 12.02
C SER A 200 -18.60 -3.12 11.00
N ALA A 201 -18.80 -2.16 10.10
CA ALA A 201 -17.81 -1.73 9.12
C ALA A 201 -16.83 -0.69 9.70
N GLU A 202 -17.28 0.12 10.66
CA GLU A 202 -16.44 1.06 11.41
C GLU A 202 -15.55 0.32 12.41
N MET A 203 -16.11 -0.63 13.17
CA MET A 203 -15.32 -1.54 14.02
C MET A 203 -14.34 -2.41 13.24
N ALA A 204 -14.68 -2.82 12.00
CA ALA A 204 -13.72 -3.55 11.15
C ALA A 204 -12.50 -2.68 10.82
N LYS A 205 -12.69 -1.39 10.49
CA LYS A 205 -11.57 -0.46 10.25
C LYS A 205 -10.74 -0.23 11.50
N LEU A 206 -11.37 -0.02 12.66
CA LEU A 206 -10.66 0.15 13.93
C LEU A 206 -9.87 -1.11 14.30
N GLN A 207 -10.40 -2.30 14.01
CA GLN A 207 -9.68 -3.57 14.18
C GLN A 207 -8.51 -3.73 13.19
N ASP A 208 -8.70 -3.39 11.91
CA ASP A 208 -7.65 -3.41 10.89
C ASP A 208 -6.50 -2.43 11.22
N GLU A 209 -6.84 -1.22 11.69
CA GLU A 209 -5.89 -0.17 12.10
C GLU A 209 -5.18 -0.54 13.41
N PHE A 210 -5.89 -1.07 14.40
CA PHE A 210 -5.29 -1.62 15.61
C PHE A 210 -4.32 -2.75 15.31
N ASP A 211 -4.70 -3.71 14.47
CA ASP A 211 -3.84 -4.85 14.13
C ASP A 211 -2.64 -4.41 13.29
N GLU A 212 -2.76 -3.35 12.46
CA GLU A 212 -1.62 -2.75 11.76
C GLU A 212 -0.66 -2.05 12.72
N ILE A 213 -1.16 -1.25 13.66
CA ILE A 213 -0.34 -0.60 14.68
C ILE A 213 0.33 -1.65 15.59
N ALA A 214 -0.37 -2.75 15.91
CA ALA A 214 0.19 -3.86 16.67
C ALA A 214 1.37 -4.53 15.94
N ARG A 215 1.23 -4.83 14.64
CA ARG A 215 2.32 -5.35 13.79
C ARG A 215 3.49 -4.37 13.70
N GLN A 216 3.22 -3.06 13.57
CA GLN A 216 4.25 -2.02 13.54
C GLN A 216 5.02 -1.92 14.87
N ILE A 217 4.34 -2.04 16.02
CA ILE A 217 4.98 -2.07 17.35
C ILE A 217 5.87 -3.32 17.50
N GLU A 218 5.40 -4.49 17.07
CA GLU A 218 6.15 -5.74 17.10
C GLU A 218 7.46 -5.62 16.28
N LEU A 219 7.38 -5.20 15.02
CA LEU A 219 8.55 -4.98 14.17
C LEU A 219 9.52 -3.92 14.73
N LEU A 220 9.02 -2.81 15.25
CA LEU A 220 9.89 -1.80 15.90
C LEU A 220 10.55 -2.36 17.17
N THR A 221 9.90 -3.27 17.89
CA THR A 221 10.46 -3.96 19.06
C THR A 221 11.56 -4.95 18.66
N ASP A 222 11.40 -5.67 17.55
CA ASP A 222 12.45 -6.51 16.96
C ASP A 222 13.67 -5.67 16.57
N VAL A 223 13.47 -4.57 15.84
CA VAL A 223 14.54 -3.63 15.45
C VAL A 223 15.23 -3.05 16.70
N LEU A 224 14.48 -2.73 17.76
CA LEU A 224 15.01 -2.25 19.04
C LEU A 224 15.84 -3.32 19.77
N SER A 225 15.41 -4.59 19.72
CA SER A 225 16.16 -5.70 20.30
C SER A 225 17.49 -5.93 19.57
N HIS A 226 17.48 -5.87 18.23
CA HIS A 226 18.66 -5.96 17.38
C HIS A 226 19.64 -4.82 17.67
N GLN A 227 19.17 -3.57 17.72
CA GLN A 227 20.02 -2.41 18.06
C GLN A 227 20.64 -2.51 19.45
N LYS A 228 19.91 -3.03 20.44
CA LYS A 228 20.43 -3.28 21.80
C LYS A 228 21.45 -4.43 21.84
N GLY A 229 21.30 -5.44 20.98
CA GLY A 229 22.26 -6.54 20.83
C GLY A 229 23.62 -6.15 20.25
N LEU A 230 23.69 -5.08 19.45
CA LEU A 230 24.93 -4.64 18.78
C LEU A 230 25.93 -3.89 19.69
N GLY A 231 25.58 -3.64 20.95
CA GLY A 231 26.42 -2.95 21.95
C GLY A 231 26.39 -1.42 21.84
N ALA A 232 26.79 -0.72 22.91
CA ALA A 232 26.59 0.72 23.04
C ALA A 232 27.55 1.60 22.20
N THR A 233 27.01 2.53 21.44
CA THR A 233 27.71 3.67 20.79
C THR A 233 26.80 4.90 20.74
N ALA A 234 27.36 6.09 20.53
CA ALA A 234 26.60 7.35 20.49
C ALA A 234 25.50 7.35 19.41
N SER A 235 25.78 6.87 18.19
CA SER A 235 24.77 6.75 17.13
C SER A 235 23.65 5.78 17.53
N ARG A 236 23.98 4.67 18.21
CA ARG A 236 22.99 3.69 18.67
C ARG A 236 22.11 4.22 19.78
N SER A 237 22.59 5.10 20.67
CA SER A 237 21.69 5.80 21.61
C SER A 237 20.66 6.66 20.86
N GLY A 238 21.04 7.36 19.79
CA GLY A 238 20.09 8.11 18.95
C GLY A 238 19.08 7.20 18.24
N LYS A 239 19.54 6.09 17.65
CA LYS A 239 18.70 5.04 17.04
C LYS A 239 17.71 4.44 18.05
N ILE A 240 18.18 4.04 19.22
CA ILE A 240 17.37 3.46 20.30
C ILE A 240 16.32 4.48 20.79
N GLN A 241 16.72 5.73 21.02
CA GLN A 241 15.78 6.79 21.44
C GLN A 241 14.70 7.07 20.39
N ALA A 242 15.05 7.08 19.10
CA ALA A 242 14.09 7.26 18.01
C ALA A 242 13.10 6.08 17.89
N LEU A 243 13.58 4.85 18.10
CA LEU A 243 12.73 3.65 18.15
C LEU A 243 11.78 3.68 19.35
N GLU A 244 12.29 3.93 20.56
CA GLU A 244 11.50 3.97 21.79
C GLU A 244 10.44 5.08 21.75
N ALA A 245 10.78 6.26 21.21
CA ALA A 245 9.82 7.33 20.97
C ALA A 245 8.72 6.95 19.95
N ARG A 246 9.08 6.24 18.87
CA ARG A 246 8.09 5.80 17.86
C ARG A 246 7.19 4.67 18.36
N ILE A 247 7.74 3.72 19.13
CA ILE A 247 6.97 2.69 19.83
C ILE A 247 5.99 3.36 20.80
N SER A 248 6.46 4.27 21.65
CA SER A 248 5.60 4.96 22.62
C SER A 248 4.46 5.76 21.96
N LEU A 249 4.72 6.41 20.82
CA LEU A 249 3.67 7.07 20.01
C LEU A 249 2.61 6.07 19.54
N PHE A 250 3.04 4.93 19.00
CA PHE A 250 2.15 3.88 18.50
C PHE A 250 1.39 3.15 19.60
N GLU A 251 1.99 2.95 20.77
CA GLU A 251 1.27 2.45 21.95
C GLU A 251 0.18 3.42 22.42
N GLY A 252 0.42 4.73 22.28
CA GLY A 252 -0.59 5.78 22.44
C GLY A 252 -1.74 5.61 21.45
N GLN A 253 -1.46 5.64 20.13
CA GLN A 253 -2.50 5.49 19.09
C GLN A 253 -3.29 4.18 19.23
N ARG A 254 -2.63 3.08 19.62
CA ARG A 254 -3.28 1.79 19.92
C ARG A 254 -4.20 1.89 21.13
N SER A 255 -3.87 2.70 22.13
CA SER A 255 -4.73 2.98 23.29
C SER A 255 -5.92 3.86 22.90
N ASP A 256 -5.70 4.89 22.09
CA ASP A 256 -6.75 5.80 21.61
C ASP A 256 -7.84 5.03 20.83
N ILE A 257 -7.44 4.10 19.97
CA ILE A 257 -8.35 3.21 19.22
C ILE A 257 -9.15 2.28 20.14
N VAL A 258 -8.55 1.81 21.26
CA VAL A 258 -9.28 0.99 22.24
C VAL A 258 -10.28 1.84 23.03
N GLU A 259 -9.93 3.07 23.42
CA GLU A 259 -10.86 4.00 24.08
C GLU A 259 -12.01 4.41 23.15
N GLU A 260 -11.74 4.66 21.87
CA GLU A 260 -12.80 4.89 20.86
C GLU A 260 -13.70 3.66 20.70
N ALA A 261 -13.12 2.45 20.59
CA ALA A 261 -13.88 1.22 20.40
C ALA A 261 -14.77 0.85 21.60
N GLU A 262 -14.25 1.01 22.83
CA GLU A 262 -15.03 0.80 24.05
C GLU A 262 -16.04 1.93 24.28
N GLY A 263 -15.70 3.18 23.98
CA GLY A 263 -16.58 4.34 24.15
C GLY A 263 -17.74 4.40 23.17
N ALA A 264 -17.49 4.20 21.87
CA ALA A 264 -18.49 4.33 20.82
C ALA A 264 -19.27 3.02 20.55
N TYR A 265 -18.66 1.85 20.75
CA TYR A 265 -19.23 0.56 20.37
C TYR A 265 -19.34 -0.46 21.52
N GLN A 266 -18.76 -0.18 22.70
CA GLN A 266 -18.79 -1.05 23.89
C GLN A 266 -18.16 -2.44 23.64
N THR A 267 -17.24 -2.54 22.69
CA THR A 267 -16.59 -3.79 22.26
C THR A 267 -15.07 -3.68 22.29
N PRO A 268 -14.37 -4.34 23.23
CA PRO A 268 -12.92 -4.29 23.32
C PRO A 268 -12.24 -4.91 22.10
N ILE A 269 -11.50 -4.09 21.35
CA ILE A 269 -10.59 -4.55 20.27
C ILE A 269 -9.41 -5.30 20.89
N ARG A 270 -8.90 -6.30 20.17
CA ARG A 270 -7.78 -7.16 20.61
C ARG A 270 -6.89 -7.53 19.43
N PRO A 271 -5.59 -7.79 19.64
CA PRO A 271 -4.72 -8.26 18.57
C PRO A 271 -5.27 -9.57 17.99
N THR A 272 -5.53 -9.60 16.68
CA THR A 272 -5.62 -10.90 15.99
C THR A 272 -4.22 -11.51 15.94
N ASN A 273 -4.13 -12.83 16.14
CA ASN A 273 -2.87 -13.46 16.55
C ASN A 273 -1.87 -13.55 15.38
N ALA A 274 -1.09 -12.47 15.22
CA ALA A 274 -0.16 -12.25 14.12
C ALA A 274 1.09 -13.12 14.26
N ASN A 275 0.99 -14.40 13.91
CA ASN A 275 2.16 -15.27 13.74
C ASN A 275 3.00 -14.83 12.53
N LEU A 276 3.72 -13.73 12.69
CA LEU A 276 4.67 -13.21 11.73
C LEU A 276 6.01 -13.92 11.89
N GLY A 277 6.19 -14.99 11.11
CA GLY A 277 7.53 -15.29 10.60
C GLY A 277 7.94 -14.12 9.70
N THR A 278 8.62 -13.13 10.29
CA THR A 278 9.00 -11.85 9.67
C THR A 278 10.13 -12.04 8.67
N THR A 279 9.80 -12.58 7.49
CA THR A 279 10.72 -12.46 6.34
C THR A 279 11.00 -10.99 6.05
N ALA A 280 12.17 -10.65 5.49
CA ALA A 280 12.54 -9.27 5.17
C ALA A 280 11.50 -8.60 4.25
N LEU A 281 10.86 -9.36 3.36
CA LEU A 281 9.73 -8.86 2.58
C LEU A 281 8.53 -8.51 3.47
N ARG A 282 8.13 -9.39 4.41
CA ARG A 282 7.08 -9.12 5.41
C ARG A 282 7.41 -7.95 6.32
N ALA A 283 8.66 -7.83 6.77
CA ALA A 283 9.15 -6.70 7.54
C ALA A 283 9.05 -5.38 6.74
N SER A 284 9.14 -5.42 5.41
CA SER A 284 8.89 -4.23 4.56
C SER A 284 7.42 -3.93 4.27
N GLU A 285 6.54 -4.94 4.31
CA GLU A 285 5.08 -4.75 4.26
C GLU A 285 4.56 -4.11 5.56
N VAL A 286 5.21 -4.41 6.68
CA VAL A 286 4.84 -3.98 8.05
C VAL A 286 5.62 -2.75 8.53
N PHE A 287 6.65 -2.27 7.81
CA PHE A 287 7.44 -1.14 8.30
C PHE A 287 6.65 0.18 8.29
N PRO A 288 6.53 0.88 9.44
CA PRO A 288 5.90 2.20 9.47
C PRO A 288 6.62 3.16 8.54
N LYS A 289 5.89 3.64 7.52
CA LYS A 289 6.43 4.56 6.52
C LYS A 289 7.02 5.80 7.21
N VAL A 290 8.17 6.25 6.72
CA VAL A 290 8.86 7.42 7.26
C VAL A 290 8.32 8.67 6.53
N PRO A 291 7.85 9.71 7.26
CA PRO A 291 7.37 10.93 6.63
C PRO A 291 8.54 11.74 6.05
N TYR A 292 8.30 12.39 4.91
CA TYR A 292 9.21 13.37 4.32
C TYR A 292 8.46 14.65 3.92
N TYR A 293 9.19 15.76 3.76
CA TYR A 293 8.64 17.01 3.22
C TYR A 293 9.53 17.57 2.11
N ILE A 294 8.93 18.31 1.17
CA ILE A 294 9.64 19.01 0.10
C ILE A 294 9.66 20.51 0.44
N ALA A 295 10.86 21.06 0.69
CA ALA A 295 11.01 22.46 1.13
C ALA A 295 10.47 23.45 0.07
N GLY A 296 9.58 24.35 0.51
CA GLY A 296 8.90 25.31 -0.36
C GLY A 296 7.56 24.82 -0.92
N THR A 297 7.08 23.66 -0.46
CA THR A 297 5.73 23.14 -0.72
C THR A 297 5.02 22.82 0.59
N GLU A 298 3.70 22.66 0.56
CA GLU A 298 2.91 22.14 1.68
C GLU A 298 2.86 20.59 1.68
N GLN A 299 3.53 19.95 0.70
CA GLN A 299 3.47 18.51 0.47
C GLN A 299 4.27 17.73 1.52
N ILE A 300 3.56 16.87 2.25
CA ILE A 300 4.12 15.86 3.15
C ILE A 300 3.90 14.50 2.47
N GLY A 301 5.00 13.82 2.15
CA GLY A 301 4.97 12.48 1.60
C GLY A 301 5.39 11.42 2.61
N GLU A 302 5.31 10.16 2.21
CA GLU A 302 5.69 9.00 3.00
C GLU A 302 6.66 8.13 2.19
N PHE A 303 7.58 7.38 2.83
CA PHE A 303 8.34 6.35 2.11
C PHE A 303 8.59 5.09 2.93
N TRP A 304 8.70 3.96 2.23
CA TRP A 304 9.14 2.67 2.79
C TRP A 304 10.31 2.10 1.99
N VAL A 305 10.98 1.09 2.56
CA VAL A 305 12.13 0.42 1.94
C VAL A 305 11.83 -1.06 1.75
N GLU A 306 11.77 -1.48 0.48
CA GLU A 306 11.35 -2.81 0.01
C GLU A 306 12.61 -3.61 -0.45
N PRO A 307 13.00 -4.71 0.21
CA PRO A 307 14.06 -5.59 -0.26
C PRO A 307 13.56 -6.43 -1.44
N ARG A 308 14.35 -6.51 -2.51
CA ARG A 308 13.97 -7.23 -3.73
C ARG A 308 15.20 -7.86 -4.38
N ILE A 309 15.04 -9.08 -4.89
CA ILE A 309 16.04 -9.71 -5.76
C ILE A 309 15.79 -9.26 -7.21
N THR A 310 16.82 -8.81 -7.93
CA THR A 310 16.72 -8.46 -9.35
C THR A 310 16.60 -9.69 -10.23
N ASP A 311 16.19 -9.53 -11.49
CA ASP A 311 16.18 -10.63 -12.48
C ASP A 311 17.60 -11.16 -12.80
N GLU A 312 18.64 -10.45 -12.36
CA GLU A 312 20.06 -10.83 -12.43
C GLU A 312 20.55 -11.57 -11.16
N GLY A 313 19.69 -11.70 -10.13
CA GLY A 313 20.01 -12.39 -8.88
C GLY A 313 20.63 -11.52 -7.78
N TYR A 314 20.64 -10.19 -7.91
CA TYR A 314 21.22 -9.29 -6.89
C TYR A 314 20.18 -8.79 -5.90
N LEU A 315 20.50 -8.80 -4.60
CA LEU A 315 19.72 -8.12 -3.57
C LEU A 315 19.83 -6.59 -3.73
N VAL A 316 18.71 -5.90 -3.84
CA VAL A 316 18.59 -4.44 -3.84
C VAL A 316 17.47 -3.98 -2.90
N TYR A 317 17.59 -2.75 -2.41
CA TYR A 317 16.60 -2.13 -1.54
C TYR A 317 15.96 -0.94 -2.27
N ASN A 318 14.65 -1.01 -2.50
CA ASN A 318 13.88 0.03 -3.17
C ASN A 318 13.29 0.99 -2.14
N PHE A 319 13.79 2.23 -2.10
CA PHE A 319 13.11 3.32 -1.41
C PHE A 319 11.97 3.80 -2.31
N ASN A 320 10.74 3.52 -1.90
CA ASN A 320 9.53 3.94 -2.60
C ASN A 320 9.03 5.24 -1.95
N PHE A 321 9.19 6.38 -2.62
CA PHE A 321 8.69 7.68 -2.14
C PHE A 321 7.28 7.90 -2.66
N LEU A 322 6.37 8.28 -1.77
CA LEU A 322 4.95 8.43 -2.05
C LEU A 322 4.41 9.82 -1.77
N ASP A 323 3.52 10.21 -2.67
CA ASP A 323 2.60 11.33 -2.55
C ASP A 323 1.21 10.75 -2.21
N PRO A 324 0.72 10.91 -0.96
CA PRO A 324 -0.57 10.36 -0.57
C PRO A 324 -1.73 11.00 -1.35
N ASP A 325 -1.54 12.26 -1.76
CA ASP A 325 -2.52 13.13 -2.43
C ASP A 325 -2.52 12.97 -3.97
N ALA A 326 -1.59 12.20 -4.54
CA ALA A 326 -1.50 11.99 -5.99
C ALA A 326 -2.69 11.17 -6.54
N GLU A 327 -3.51 11.80 -7.38
CA GLU A 327 -4.68 11.19 -8.04
C GLU A 327 -4.32 10.00 -8.95
N LEU A 328 -3.16 10.04 -9.61
CA LEU A 328 -2.80 9.10 -10.68
C LEU A 328 -1.77 8.03 -10.28
N ALA A 329 -0.73 8.41 -9.54
CA ALA A 329 0.40 7.55 -9.23
C ALA A 329 0.97 7.90 -7.85
N LYS A 330 0.56 7.15 -6.83
CA LYS A 330 0.99 7.41 -5.45
C LYS A 330 2.48 7.24 -5.20
N VAL A 331 3.20 6.43 -6.00
CA VAL A 331 4.67 6.35 -5.94
C VAL A 331 5.27 7.33 -6.94
N VAL A 332 5.93 8.37 -6.44
CA VAL A 332 6.49 9.48 -7.24
C VAL A 332 7.92 9.20 -7.71
N GLU A 333 8.71 8.54 -6.86
CA GLU A 333 10.12 8.23 -7.10
C GLU A 333 10.45 6.85 -6.49
N LYS A 334 11.27 6.05 -7.20
CA LYS A 334 11.86 4.82 -6.67
C LYS A 334 13.38 4.92 -6.73
N ILE A 335 14.05 4.86 -5.58
CA ILE A 335 15.52 4.82 -5.50
C ILE A 335 15.95 3.41 -5.09
N SER A 336 16.43 2.62 -6.05
CA SER A 336 17.07 1.33 -5.77
C SER A 336 18.51 1.53 -5.28
N MET A 337 18.88 0.82 -4.21
CA MET A 337 20.20 0.88 -3.56
C MET A 337 20.79 -0.53 -3.38
N SER A 338 22.12 -0.67 -3.52
CA SER A 338 22.81 -1.92 -3.16
C SER A 338 22.97 -2.04 -1.64
N PRO A 339 23.28 -3.23 -1.08
CA PRO A 339 23.66 -3.39 0.33
C PRO A 339 24.85 -2.50 0.73
N SER A 340 25.73 -2.15 -0.21
CA SER A 340 26.84 -1.21 0.04
C SER A 340 26.35 0.24 0.17
N ASP A 341 25.29 0.60 -0.53
CA ASP A 341 24.70 1.94 -0.51
C ASP A 341 23.77 2.13 0.69
N ILE A 342 23.14 1.06 1.19
CA ILE A 342 22.50 1.04 2.51
C ILE A 342 23.52 1.35 3.61
N LYS A 343 24.66 0.64 3.63
CA LYS A 343 25.76 0.92 4.59
C LYS A 343 26.24 2.38 4.53
N LYS A 344 26.39 2.95 3.33
CA LYS A 344 26.70 4.38 3.12
C LYS A 344 25.58 5.30 3.63
N THR A 345 24.32 4.94 3.39
CA THR A 345 23.14 5.73 3.78
C THR A 345 23.01 5.82 5.29
N VAL A 346 23.16 4.70 6.01
CA VAL A 346 23.22 4.67 7.49
C VAL A 346 24.32 5.60 7.99
N GLN A 347 25.56 5.45 7.50
CA GLN A 347 26.68 6.33 7.85
C GLN A 347 26.47 7.81 7.49
N GLY A 348 25.66 8.09 6.47
CA GLY A 348 25.26 9.44 6.09
C GLY A 348 24.27 10.04 7.09
N LEU A 349 23.31 9.26 7.56
CA LEU A 349 22.31 9.65 8.56
C LEU A 349 22.96 9.82 9.95
N GLU A 350 23.89 8.94 10.33
CA GLU A 350 24.64 9.07 11.59
C GLU A 350 25.42 10.39 11.66
N LYS A 351 26.11 10.77 10.58
CA LYS A 351 26.79 12.07 10.48
C LYS A 351 25.82 13.26 10.47
N VAL A 352 24.60 13.08 9.96
CA VAL A 352 23.54 14.12 10.03
C VAL A 352 23.14 14.35 11.49
N ASP A 353 23.04 13.30 12.31
CA ASP A 353 22.80 13.42 13.76
C ASP A 353 23.99 14.06 14.50
N GLU A 354 25.22 13.59 14.26
CA GLU A 354 26.43 14.21 14.83
C GLU A 354 26.50 15.72 14.53
N TRP A 355 26.18 16.12 13.29
CA TRP A 355 26.20 17.53 12.89
C TRP A 355 24.97 18.31 13.38
N THR A 356 23.83 17.64 13.60
CA THR A 356 22.67 18.19 14.32
C THR A 356 23.06 18.57 15.75
N GLN A 357 23.67 17.65 16.51
CA GLN A 357 24.09 17.90 17.89
C GLN A 357 25.05 19.11 17.97
N VAL A 358 26.07 19.14 17.11
CA VAL A 358 27.04 20.25 17.03
C VAL A 358 26.40 21.58 16.59
N ALA A 359 25.35 21.55 15.75
CA ALA A 359 24.64 22.76 15.33
C ALA A 359 23.70 23.30 16.41
N GLN A 360 23.06 22.43 17.18
CA GLN A 360 22.24 22.79 18.34
C GLN A 360 23.09 23.38 19.46
N GLU A 361 24.19 22.71 19.86
CA GLU A 361 25.18 23.20 20.83
C GLU A 361 25.62 24.63 20.47
N LYS A 362 26.02 24.84 19.21
CA LYS A 362 26.56 26.11 18.71
C LYS A 362 25.49 27.10 18.26
N ASN A 363 24.21 26.82 18.52
CA ASN A 363 23.07 27.67 18.21
C ASN A 363 23.08 28.21 16.75
N ILE A 364 23.35 27.35 15.77
CA ILE A 364 23.51 27.73 14.36
C ILE A 364 22.16 28.12 13.75
N ARG A 365 21.88 29.44 13.71
CA ARG A 365 20.66 30.04 13.14
C ARG A 365 20.93 30.70 11.80
N ARG A 366 21.21 29.88 10.77
CA ARG A 366 21.40 30.31 9.38
C ARG A 366 21.17 29.14 8.42
N ARG A 367 20.85 29.42 7.16
CA ARG A 367 20.88 28.39 6.11
C ARG A 367 22.31 27.89 5.89
N PHE A 368 22.49 26.58 5.98
CA PHE A 368 23.71 25.87 5.60
C PHE A 368 23.33 24.47 5.12
N SER A 369 24.12 23.91 4.21
CA SER A 369 23.94 22.53 3.74
C SER A 369 25.28 21.86 3.49
N LYS A 370 25.41 20.58 3.86
CA LYS A 370 26.66 19.81 3.71
C LYS A 370 26.34 18.34 3.45
N ALA A 371 26.90 17.77 2.39
CA ALA A 371 26.79 16.34 2.12
C ALA A 371 27.55 15.53 3.19
N ALA A 372 26.90 14.52 3.74
CA ALA A 372 27.43 13.55 4.71
C ALA A 372 27.98 12.29 4.02
N VAL A 373 27.33 11.89 2.91
CA VAL A 373 27.79 10.88 1.97
C VAL A 373 27.19 11.16 0.59
N CYS A 374 27.80 10.61 -0.47
CA CYS A 374 27.25 10.60 -1.82
C CYS A 374 27.65 9.31 -2.54
N PHE A 375 26.76 8.76 -3.38
CA PHE A 375 27.01 7.55 -4.16
C PHE A 375 26.20 7.50 -5.47
N PRO A 376 26.74 6.91 -6.57
CA PRO A 376 28.12 6.43 -6.73
C PRO A 376 29.10 7.60 -6.80
N ALA A 377 30.34 7.40 -6.32
CA ALA A 377 31.30 8.49 -6.09
C ALA A 377 31.70 9.24 -7.38
N SER A 378 31.70 8.57 -8.52
CA SER A 378 31.91 9.15 -9.86
C SER A 378 30.92 10.26 -10.21
N ASP A 379 29.68 10.13 -9.74
CA ASP A 379 28.54 10.95 -10.16
C ASP A 379 28.27 12.09 -9.15
N CYS A 380 29.16 12.29 -8.18
CA CYS A 380 29.01 13.25 -7.09
C CYS A 380 29.58 14.63 -7.42
N GLU A 381 30.66 14.69 -8.21
CA GLU A 381 31.34 15.93 -8.58
C GLU A 381 30.73 16.55 -9.85
N GLU A 382 30.68 15.78 -10.95
CA GLU A 382 30.15 16.26 -12.24
C GLU A 382 28.65 15.98 -12.42
N LYS A 383 27.84 17.02 -12.20
CA LYS A 383 26.37 16.99 -12.34
C LYS A 383 25.90 17.14 -13.80
N VAL A 384 26.43 16.26 -14.65
CA VAL A 384 26.17 16.20 -16.10
C VAL A 384 24.95 15.32 -16.41
N ALA A 385 24.20 15.65 -17.46
CA ALA A 385 23.03 14.87 -17.87
C ALA A 385 23.44 13.44 -18.28
N GLY A 386 22.84 12.44 -17.62
CA GLY A 386 23.19 11.02 -17.75
C GLY A 386 23.66 10.43 -16.42
N ASN A 387 24.42 11.20 -15.63
CA ASN A 387 24.91 10.80 -14.31
C ASN A 387 23.77 10.90 -13.27
N THR A 388 23.67 9.93 -12.36
CA THR A 388 22.69 9.98 -11.26
C THR A 388 23.29 9.52 -9.94
N SER A 389 23.43 10.45 -9.00
CA SER A 389 23.92 10.20 -7.65
C SER A 389 22.85 10.49 -6.59
N THR A 390 22.98 9.83 -5.45
CA THR A 390 22.18 10.10 -4.24
C THR A 390 23.11 10.65 -3.18
N GLU A 391 22.83 11.86 -2.69
CA GLU A 391 23.49 12.45 -1.53
C GLU A 391 22.60 12.29 -0.29
N ILE A 392 23.22 12.02 0.86
CA ILE A 392 22.61 12.27 2.17
C ILE A 392 23.20 13.59 2.67
N VAL A 393 22.34 14.56 2.96
CA VAL A 393 22.73 15.95 3.21
C VAL A 393 22.19 16.43 4.55
N PHE A 394 23.07 17.04 5.34
CA PHE A 394 22.72 17.79 6.54
C PHE A 394 22.29 19.22 6.17
N LEU A 395 21.19 19.70 6.74
CA LEU A 395 20.67 21.05 6.59
C LEU A 395 20.54 21.76 7.94
N THR A 396 20.78 23.07 7.97
CA THR A 396 20.33 23.98 9.05
C THR A 396 19.46 25.10 8.50
N TYR A 397 18.54 25.60 9.32
CA TYR A 397 17.60 26.66 8.97
C TYR A 397 17.83 27.94 9.81
N GLU A 398 17.15 29.03 9.45
CA GLU A 398 17.25 30.33 10.13
C GLU A 398 16.65 30.34 11.53
N ASP A 399 15.66 29.48 11.80
CA ASP A 399 15.07 29.28 13.12
C ASP A 399 15.93 28.37 14.04
N GLY A 400 17.04 27.83 13.53
CA GLY A 400 17.93 26.92 14.25
C GLY A 400 17.53 25.44 14.18
N LYS A 401 16.47 25.08 13.45
CA LYS A 401 16.16 23.66 13.18
C LYS A 401 17.23 23.04 12.27
N THR A 402 17.35 21.73 12.36
CA THR A 402 18.17 20.89 11.46
C THR A 402 17.29 19.90 10.71
N ALA A 403 17.80 19.33 9.62
CA ALA A 403 17.15 18.23 8.91
C ALA A 403 18.17 17.34 8.20
N GLY A 404 17.81 16.07 8.01
CA GLY A 404 18.40 15.24 6.97
C GLY A 404 17.71 15.48 5.63
N GLN A 405 18.40 15.28 4.53
CA GLN A 405 17.84 15.33 3.18
C GLN A 405 18.42 14.20 2.33
N PHE A 406 17.55 13.37 1.77
CA PHE A 406 17.87 12.59 0.57
C PHE A 406 17.82 13.53 -0.63
N ARG A 407 18.91 13.58 -1.41
CA ARG A 407 18.96 14.36 -2.66
C ARG A 407 19.36 13.45 -3.81
N ARG A 408 18.42 13.18 -4.73
CA ARG A 408 18.68 12.41 -5.96
C ARG A 408 19.03 13.38 -7.09
N ASN A 409 20.32 13.51 -7.38
CA ASN A 409 20.79 14.21 -8.58
C ASN A 409 20.41 13.40 -9.83
N LYS A 410 19.89 14.10 -10.84
CA LYS A 410 19.55 13.58 -12.17
C LYS A 410 20.29 14.41 -13.23
N GLY A 411 21.61 14.46 -13.08
CA GLY A 411 22.47 15.42 -13.77
C GLY A 411 22.12 16.87 -13.43
N ARG A 412 21.46 17.56 -14.37
CA ARG A 412 21.16 19.00 -14.30
C ARG A 412 20.02 19.40 -13.35
N SER A 413 19.27 18.43 -12.82
CA SER A 413 18.25 18.65 -11.79
C SER A 413 18.50 17.76 -10.58
N ALA A 414 17.86 18.06 -9.45
CA ALA A 414 17.86 17.21 -8.28
C ALA A 414 16.46 17.17 -7.64
N ALA A 415 16.03 16.00 -7.22
CA ALA A 415 14.87 15.83 -6.33
C ALA A 415 15.36 15.81 -4.88
N THR A 416 14.59 16.38 -3.94
CA THR A 416 14.99 16.52 -2.53
C THR A 416 13.86 16.16 -1.59
N TYR A 417 14.13 15.23 -0.67
CA TYR A 417 13.18 14.73 0.32
C TYR A 417 13.79 14.94 1.71
N ASN A 418 13.19 15.82 2.50
CA ASN A 418 13.71 16.20 3.81
C ASN A 418 13.09 15.36 4.94
N LEU A 419 13.88 15.11 5.98
CA LEU A 419 13.58 14.26 7.13
C LEU A 419 13.74 15.07 8.41
N SER A 420 12.96 14.75 9.46
CA SER A 420 13.36 15.13 10.83
C SER A 420 14.60 14.32 11.27
N ASN A 421 15.31 14.78 12.31
CA ASN A 421 16.51 14.08 12.78
C ASN A 421 16.15 12.72 13.41
N GLU A 422 15.04 12.66 14.15
CA GLU A 422 14.45 11.46 14.73
C GLU A 422 14.02 10.48 13.62
N SER A 423 13.39 11.00 12.56
CA SER A 423 13.00 10.21 11.38
C SER A 423 14.22 9.62 10.66
N GLY A 424 15.32 10.36 10.59
CA GLY A 424 16.62 9.89 10.08
C GLY A 424 17.24 8.78 10.94
N MET A 425 17.14 8.88 12.27
CA MET A 425 17.65 7.85 13.19
C MET A 425 16.78 6.59 13.22
N LEU A 426 15.45 6.73 13.19
CA LEU A 426 14.51 5.62 13.03
C LEU A 426 14.78 4.83 11.75
N LEU A 427 14.96 5.55 10.63
CA LEU A 427 15.32 4.95 9.35
C LEU A 427 16.69 4.28 9.39
N ALA A 428 17.72 4.93 9.96
CA ALA A 428 19.05 4.34 10.06
C ALA A 428 19.05 3.03 10.87
N ALA A 429 18.24 2.97 11.93
CA ALA A 429 18.10 1.77 12.76
C ALA A 429 17.42 0.60 12.02
N TYR A 430 16.34 0.89 11.30
CA TYR A 430 15.63 -0.08 10.46
C TYR A 430 16.48 -0.54 9.26
N LEU A 431 17.21 0.36 8.62
CA LEU A 431 18.10 0.02 7.50
C LEU A 431 19.22 -0.94 7.92
N GLU A 432 19.73 -0.86 9.16
CA GLU A 432 20.68 -1.86 9.68
C GLU A 432 20.03 -3.22 9.95
N TYR A 433 18.82 -3.25 10.52
CA TYR A 433 18.07 -4.49 10.74
C TYR A 433 17.72 -5.19 9.41
N MET A 434 17.19 -4.43 8.44
CA MET A 434 16.86 -4.92 7.11
C MET A 434 18.09 -5.39 6.33
N LEU A 435 19.25 -4.78 6.57
CA LEU A 435 20.51 -5.20 5.97
C LEU A 435 20.98 -6.54 6.52
N ASP A 436 20.82 -6.79 7.82
CA ASP A 436 21.21 -8.03 8.51
C ASP A 436 20.24 -9.19 8.23
N VAL A 437 18.94 -8.97 8.41
CA VAL A 437 17.89 -9.98 8.13
C VAL A 437 17.80 -10.25 6.62
N GLY A 438 17.80 -9.19 5.81
CA GLY A 438 17.71 -9.28 4.36
C GLY A 438 18.93 -9.92 3.69
N SER A 439 20.15 -9.78 4.25
CA SER A 439 21.31 -10.53 3.73
C SER A 439 21.24 -12.01 4.11
N LYS A 440 20.86 -12.34 5.35
CA LYS A 440 20.73 -13.73 5.82
C LYS A 440 19.67 -14.52 5.03
N GLU A 441 18.52 -13.92 4.76
CA GLU A 441 17.49 -14.52 3.91
C GLU A 441 17.94 -14.66 2.46
N PHE A 442 18.63 -13.65 1.92
CA PHE A 442 19.16 -13.72 0.56
C PHE A 442 20.18 -14.85 0.43
N GLU A 443 21.14 -14.93 1.36
CA GLU A 443 22.14 -16.01 1.44
C GLU A 443 21.45 -17.37 1.55
N ALA A 444 20.58 -17.58 2.54
CA ALA A 444 19.83 -18.84 2.72
C ALA A 444 18.92 -19.23 1.53
N THR A 445 18.56 -18.28 0.66
CA THR A 445 17.76 -18.52 -0.56
C THR A 445 18.61 -18.66 -1.84
N THR A 446 19.91 -18.33 -1.78
CA THR A 446 20.81 -18.33 -2.96
C THR A 446 22.02 -19.27 -2.86
N MET A 447 22.31 -19.81 -1.66
CA MET A 447 23.27 -20.89 -1.47
C MET A 447 22.92 -22.15 -2.28
N THR A 448 23.93 -22.83 -2.81
CA THR A 448 23.76 -24.12 -3.50
C THR A 448 23.62 -25.27 -2.50
N ASP A 449 23.19 -26.45 -2.97
CA ASP A 449 23.13 -27.66 -2.14
C ASP A 449 24.50 -28.02 -1.53
N ASP A 450 25.61 -27.71 -2.22
CA ASP A 450 26.98 -27.89 -1.73
C ASP A 450 27.32 -26.87 -0.62
N ASP A 451 26.99 -25.59 -0.82
CA ASP A 451 27.19 -24.54 0.20
C ASP A 451 26.37 -24.81 1.47
N LEU A 452 25.12 -25.26 1.30
CA LEU A 452 24.23 -25.64 2.40
C LEU A 452 24.76 -26.87 3.15
N SER A 453 25.30 -27.87 2.43
CA SER A 453 25.89 -29.05 3.07
C SER A 453 27.08 -28.65 3.95
N ALA A 454 27.93 -27.74 3.48
CA ALA A 454 29.08 -27.23 4.22
C ALA A 454 28.73 -26.38 5.47
N MET A 455 27.45 -26.04 5.71
CA MET A 455 27.01 -25.41 6.96
C MET A 455 26.78 -26.41 8.12
N PHE A 456 26.74 -27.71 7.83
CA PHE A 456 26.35 -28.76 8.79
C PHE A 456 27.45 -29.81 9.04
N GLU A 457 28.68 -29.56 8.58
CA GLU A 457 29.91 -30.34 8.85
C GLU A 457 30.76 -29.74 9.99
#